data_AF-A0A0H2XQH9-F1
#
_entry.id   AF-A0A0H2XQH9-F1
#
_cell.length_a   1.000
_cell.length_b   1.000
_cell.length_c   1.000
_cell.angle_alpha   90.00
_cell.angle_beta   90.00
_cell.angle_gamma   90.00
#
_symmetry.space_group_name_H-M   'P 1'
#
loop_
_entity.id
_entity.type
_entity.pdbx_description
1 polymer ?
#
loop_
_entity_poly.entity_id
_entity_poly.type
_entity_poly.pdbx_seq_one_letter_code
_entity_poly.pdbx_strand_id
1 'polypeptide(L)'
;MRTDALDGKDLDYWCARALCADDEDTLRFTAVAPTVVVTAACDAFRHLDAPFAPSASWADAGAVLDRVEDLRIARHGDDVECDATFVDGPSTCGAHGHTAREALLRAFVRARFGDEVDAPPPFPHRIEHGAVVRSDPGVPIPTTDDDAATGDSSDIRSIPRM
;
A
#
# COMPACT_ATOMS: atom_id res chain seq x y z
N MET A 1 11.35 -2.00 14.90
CA MET A 1 11.47 -0.56 14.59
C MET A 1 10.38 0.17 15.35
N ARG A 2 10.68 1.31 16.00
CA ARG A 2 9.67 2.11 16.69
C ARG A 2 8.78 2.81 15.65
N THR A 3 7.46 2.75 15.81
CA THR A 3 6.51 3.38 14.88
C THR A 3 6.72 4.88 14.77
N ASP A 4 7.05 5.55 15.89
CA ASP A 4 7.36 6.99 15.93
C ASP A 4 8.64 7.36 15.16
N ALA A 5 9.50 6.40 14.84
CA ALA A 5 10.74 6.61 14.11
C ALA A 5 10.62 6.21 12.62
N LEU A 6 9.47 5.70 12.16
CA LEU A 6 9.27 5.33 10.76
C LEU A 6 9.28 6.57 9.87
N ASP A 7 10.03 6.52 8.79
CA ASP A 7 10.10 7.58 7.79
C ASP A 7 10.20 7.00 6.37
N GLY A 8 10.03 7.88 5.38
CA GLY A 8 10.14 7.57 3.95
C GLY A 8 9.51 6.24 3.55
N LYS A 9 10.30 5.39 2.88
CA LYS A 9 9.82 4.10 2.35
C LYS A 9 9.34 3.12 3.43
N ASP A 10 9.90 3.20 4.64
CA ASP A 10 9.55 2.26 5.71
C ASP A 10 8.17 2.64 6.28
N LEU A 11 7.90 3.93 6.41
CA LEU A 11 6.56 4.43 6.72
C LEU A 11 5.57 4.10 5.60
N ASP A 12 5.94 4.33 4.33
CA ASP A 12 5.09 4.04 3.16
C ASP A 12 4.70 2.56 3.09
N TYR A 13 5.65 1.65 3.30
CA TYR A 13 5.42 0.20 3.33
C TYR A 13 4.41 -0.18 4.41
N TRP A 14 4.57 0.34 5.63
CA TRP A 14 3.69 0.01 6.74
C TRP A 14 2.30 0.63 6.60
N CYS A 15 2.17 1.79 5.93
CA CYS A 15 0.87 2.33 5.55
C CYS A 15 0.12 1.40 4.57
N ALA A 16 0.80 0.88 3.55
CA ALA A 16 0.19 -0.08 2.63
C ALA A 16 -0.25 -1.37 3.35
N ARG A 17 0.60 -1.89 4.24
CA ARG A 17 0.26 -3.04 5.11
C ARG A 17 -0.97 -2.76 5.98
N ALA A 18 -1.06 -1.58 6.59
CA ALA A 18 -2.18 -1.21 7.45
C ALA A 18 -3.49 -1.08 6.67
N LEU A 19 -3.46 -0.49 5.47
CA LEU A 19 -4.63 -0.32 4.60
C LEU A 19 -5.24 -1.65 4.13
N CYS A 20 -4.44 -2.68 3.95
CA CYS A 20 -4.91 -4.01 3.52
C CYS A 20 -5.01 -5.02 4.67
N ALA A 21 -4.94 -4.57 5.92
CA ALA A 21 -4.75 -5.49 7.03
C ALA A 21 -5.98 -6.34 7.37
N ASP A 22 -7.17 -5.98 6.88
CA ASP A 22 -8.42 -6.73 7.07
C ASP A 22 -8.79 -7.59 5.85
N ASP A 23 -8.09 -7.42 4.72
CA ASP A 23 -8.36 -8.09 3.45
C ASP A 23 -7.23 -9.06 3.08
N GLU A 24 -7.44 -10.33 3.35
CA GLU A 24 -6.46 -11.39 3.10
C GLU A 24 -6.08 -11.52 1.61
N ASP A 25 -4.81 -11.81 1.36
CA ASP A 25 -4.26 -12.12 0.04
C ASP A 25 -4.43 -11.02 -1.03
N THR A 26 -4.77 -9.78 -0.62
CA THR A 26 -5.01 -8.66 -1.54
C THR A 26 -3.78 -7.80 -1.80
N LEU A 27 -2.70 -7.92 -1.01
CA LEU A 27 -1.55 -7.02 -1.03
C LEU A 27 -0.27 -7.71 -1.56
N ARG A 28 0.30 -7.11 -2.61
CA ARG A 28 1.59 -7.50 -3.17
C ARG A 28 2.49 -6.28 -3.34
N PHE A 29 3.75 -6.43 -2.95
CA PHE A 29 4.84 -5.49 -3.17
C PHE A 29 5.69 -5.98 -4.35
N THR A 30 5.62 -5.27 -5.47
CA THR A 30 6.46 -5.53 -6.66
C THR A 30 7.86 -4.92 -6.49
N ALA A 31 7.98 -3.84 -5.70
CA ALA A 31 9.24 -3.27 -5.25
C ALA A 31 9.08 -2.63 -3.87
N VAL A 32 10.13 -2.68 -3.04
CA VAL A 32 10.16 -2.07 -1.69
C VAL A 32 11.20 -0.94 -1.60
N ALA A 33 12.15 -0.87 -2.55
CA ALA A 33 13.15 0.17 -2.65
C ALA A 33 13.49 0.45 -4.12
N PRO A 34 13.85 1.70 -4.48
CA PRO A 34 13.93 2.89 -3.62
C PRO A 34 12.55 3.47 -3.24
N THR A 35 11.51 3.12 -3.99
CA THR A 35 10.11 3.49 -3.73
C THR A 35 9.28 2.23 -3.64
N VAL A 36 8.28 2.24 -2.76
CA VAL A 36 7.32 1.15 -2.59
C VAL A 36 6.38 1.12 -3.81
N VAL A 37 6.31 -0.02 -4.49
CA VAL A 37 5.40 -0.28 -5.61
C VAL A 37 4.51 -1.44 -5.24
N VAL A 38 3.19 -1.21 -5.29
CA VAL A 38 2.21 -2.15 -4.75
C VAL A 38 1.11 -2.47 -5.74
N THR A 39 0.61 -3.69 -5.65
CA THR A 39 -0.71 -4.08 -6.14
C THR A 39 -1.57 -4.38 -4.92
N ALA A 40 -2.69 -3.68 -4.79
CA ALA A 40 -3.66 -3.84 -3.73
C ALA A 40 -5.07 -3.80 -4.33
N ALA A 41 -5.94 -4.70 -3.89
CA ALA A 41 -7.32 -4.79 -4.37
C ALA A 41 -8.32 -4.96 -3.22
N CYS A 42 -8.12 -4.24 -2.13
CA CYS A 42 -9.08 -4.19 -1.03
C CYS A 42 -9.99 -2.96 -1.13
N ASP A 43 -11.06 -2.92 -0.34
CA ASP A 43 -12.03 -1.81 -0.39
C ASP A 43 -11.42 -0.50 0.12
N ALA A 44 -10.54 -0.56 1.12
CA ALA A 44 -9.84 0.60 1.66
C ALA A 44 -8.70 1.10 0.76
N PHE A 45 -8.17 0.27 -0.15
CA PHE A 45 -7.00 0.60 -0.95
C PHE A 45 -6.93 -0.22 -2.23
N ARG A 46 -7.21 0.46 -3.35
CA ARG A 46 -7.10 -0.09 -4.70
C ARG A 46 -5.94 0.58 -5.41
N HIS A 47 -4.91 -0.20 -5.72
CA HIS A 47 -3.72 0.27 -6.41
C HIS A 47 -3.19 -0.82 -7.33
N LEU A 48 -2.79 -0.49 -8.56
CA LEU A 48 -2.40 -1.49 -9.55
C LEU A 48 -0.97 -1.25 -10.03
N ASP A 49 -0.04 -2.01 -9.43
CA ASP A 49 1.38 -2.03 -9.75
C ASP A 49 1.99 -0.64 -9.94
N ALA A 50 1.73 0.24 -8.98
CA ALA A 50 2.10 1.64 -9.05
C ALA A 50 2.83 2.10 -7.78
N PRO A 51 3.67 3.16 -7.88
CA PRO A 51 4.33 3.74 -6.73
C PRO A 51 3.31 4.19 -5.67
N PHE A 52 3.62 3.96 -4.41
CA PHE A 52 2.85 4.43 -3.27
C PHE A 52 3.80 5.08 -2.28
N ALA A 53 3.69 6.40 -2.13
CA ALA A 53 4.59 7.19 -1.29
C ALA A 53 3.80 8.19 -0.43
N PRO A 54 2.90 7.74 0.45
CA PRO A 54 2.07 8.62 1.29
C PRO A 54 2.91 9.55 2.18
N SER A 55 4.12 9.16 2.61
CA SER A 55 5.01 10.05 3.36
C SER A 55 5.48 11.26 2.56
N ALA A 56 5.51 11.16 1.22
CA ALA A 56 5.94 12.20 0.28
C ALA A 56 4.77 12.87 -0.48
N SER A 57 3.63 12.19 -0.64
CA SER A 57 2.51 12.59 -1.49
C SER A 57 1.20 12.63 -0.72
N TRP A 58 0.50 13.77 -0.75
CA TRP A 58 -0.87 13.84 -0.21
C TRP A 58 -1.89 13.09 -1.06
N ALA A 59 -1.64 12.92 -2.37
CA ALA A 59 -2.52 12.12 -3.22
C ALA A 59 -2.55 10.66 -2.75
N ASP A 60 -1.40 10.13 -2.33
CA ASP A 60 -1.29 8.78 -1.79
C ASP A 60 -1.75 8.71 -0.32
N ALA A 61 -1.42 9.72 0.49
CA ALA A 61 -1.87 9.79 1.88
C ALA A 61 -3.40 9.97 2.01
N GLY A 62 -4.09 10.38 0.93
CA GLY A 62 -5.55 10.43 0.85
C GLY A 62 -6.20 9.10 1.25
N ALA A 63 -5.60 7.97 0.85
CA ALA A 63 -6.10 6.65 1.22
C ALA A 63 -6.14 6.42 2.74
N VAL A 64 -5.21 7.02 3.50
CA VAL A 64 -5.23 6.97 4.98
C VAL A 64 -6.24 7.96 5.55
N LEU A 65 -6.35 9.16 4.97
CA LEU A 65 -7.34 10.17 5.39
C LEU A 65 -8.77 9.66 5.26
N ASP A 66 -9.08 8.89 4.21
CA ASP A 66 -10.40 8.27 4.01
C ASP A 66 -10.75 7.24 5.09
N ARG A 67 -9.78 6.85 5.94
CA ARG A 67 -9.99 5.96 7.09
C ARG A 67 -10.17 6.70 8.41
N VAL A 68 -10.10 8.02 8.43
CA VAL A 68 -10.15 8.83 9.66
C VAL A 68 -11.59 9.16 10.04
N GLU A 69 -11.98 8.85 11.27
CA GLU A 69 -13.27 9.26 11.86
C GLU A 69 -13.16 10.57 12.64
N ASP A 70 -12.07 10.76 13.37
CA ASP A 70 -11.77 11.97 14.12
C ASP A 70 -10.28 12.30 14.05
N LEU A 71 -9.94 13.58 13.96
CA LEU A 71 -8.57 14.05 13.76
C LEU A 71 -8.32 15.34 14.53
N ARG A 72 -7.29 15.29 15.38
CA ARG A 72 -6.73 16.45 16.03
C ARG A 72 -5.25 16.56 15.72
N ILE A 73 -4.85 17.74 15.24
CA ILE A 73 -3.45 18.07 14.98
C ILE A 73 -3.06 19.26 15.85
N ALA A 74 -1.96 19.12 16.58
CA ALA A 74 -1.32 20.19 17.32
C ALA A 74 0.10 20.41 16.80
N ARG A 75 0.52 21.67 16.71
CA ARG A 75 1.87 22.03 16.22
C ARG A 75 2.62 22.75 17.33
N HIS A 76 3.79 22.23 17.68
CA HIS A 76 4.65 22.70 18.75
C HIS A 76 6.04 23.02 18.19
N GLY A 77 6.22 24.24 17.68
CA GLY A 77 7.45 24.59 16.97
C GLY A 77 7.58 23.77 15.67
N ASP A 78 8.67 23.01 15.58
CA ASP A 78 8.97 22.14 14.43
C ASP A 78 8.33 20.74 14.55
N ASP A 79 7.77 20.40 15.71
CA ASP A 79 7.10 19.12 15.94
C ASP A 79 5.59 19.24 15.69
N VAL A 80 5.02 18.17 15.15
CA VAL A 80 3.59 18.00 14.95
C VAL A 80 3.13 16.76 15.71
N GLU A 81 2.13 16.95 16.55
CA GLU A 81 1.40 15.88 17.25
C GLU A 81 0.07 15.65 16.53
N CYS A 82 -0.27 14.38 16.32
CA CYS A 82 -1.50 13.96 15.70
C CYS A 82 -2.18 12.90 16.57
N ASP A 83 -3.40 13.19 17.01
CA ASP A 83 -4.31 12.21 17.61
C ASP A 83 -5.41 11.91 16.60
N ALA A 84 -5.56 10.64 16.22
CA ALA A 84 -6.55 10.24 15.23
C ALA A 84 -7.31 8.98 15.67
N THR A 85 -8.60 8.95 15.38
CA THR A 85 -9.43 7.75 15.45
C THR A 85 -9.66 7.28 14.03
N PHE A 86 -9.45 5.99 13.77
CA PHE A 86 -9.64 5.40 12.46
C PHE A 86 -10.82 4.42 12.52
N VAL A 87 -11.53 4.32 11.41
CA VAL A 87 -12.59 3.33 11.24
C VAL A 87 -12.01 1.93 11.51
N ASP A 88 -12.74 1.11 12.27
CA ASP A 88 -12.35 -0.23 12.72
C ASP A 88 -11.13 -0.26 13.68
N GLY A 89 -10.67 0.89 14.17
CA GLY A 89 -9.58 1.03 15.15
C GLY A 89 -10.06 0.89 16.60
N PRO A 90 -9.22 0.35 17.51
CA PRO A 90 -9.63 0.06 18.88
C PRO A 90 -9.82 1.30 19.78
N SER A 91 -9.23 2.46 19.42
CA SER A 91 -9.33 3.74 20.14
C SER A 91 -8.56 4.85 19.40
N THR A 92 -8.70 6.11 19.82
CA THR A 92 -7.82 7.21 19.40
C THR A 92 -6.36 6.87 19.62
N CYS A 93 -5.52 7.10 18.61
CA CYS A 93 -4.10 6.81 18.63
C CYS A 93 -3.28 8.06 18.27
N GLY A 94 -2.27 8.34 19.08
CA GLY A 94 -1.40 9.50 18.95
C GLY A 94 -0.03 9.16 18.36
N ALA A 95 0.51 10.03 17.51
CA ALA A 95 1.91 9.97 17.05
C ALA A 95 2.48 11.36 16.72
N HIS A 96 3.80 11.42 16.63
CA HIS A 96 4.55 12.65 16.33
C HIS A 96 5.26 12.58 14.98
N GLY A 97 5.47 13.73 14.34
CA GLY A 97 6.25 13.85 13.10
C GLY A 97 6.70 15.28 12.82
N HIS A 98 7.55 15.47 11.82
CA HIS A 98 7.98 16.80 11.39
C HIS A 98 6.90 17.50 10.56
N THR A 99 5.99 16.72 10.00
CA THR A 99 4.82 17.21 9.27
C THR A 99 3.54 16.55 9.79
N ALA A 100 2.40 17.21 9.57
CA ALA A 100 1.09 16.63 9.87
C ALA A 100 0.85 15.31 9.14
N ARG A 101 1.38 15.18 7.92
CA ARG A 101 1.30 13.95 7.12
C ARG A 101 2.04 12.82 7.80
N GLU A 102 3.30 13.03 8.17
CA GLU A 102 4.09 12.01 8.89
C GLU A 102 3.43 11.61 10.21
N ALA A 103 2.99 12.59 11.01
CA ALA A 103 2.33 12.33 12.29
C ALA A 103 1.04 11.50 12.10
N LEU A 104 0.21 11.83 11.12
CA LEU A 104 -1.00 11.06 10.78
C LEU A 104 -0.67 9.63 10.35
N LEU A 105 0.29 9.46 9.44
CA LEU A 105 0.66 8.14 8.92
C LEU A 105 1.24 7.24 10.02
N ARG A 106 2.06 7.80 10.91
CA ARG A 106 2.58 7.07 12.08
C ARG A 106 1.47 6.70 13.05
N ALA A 107 0.51 7.60 13.31
CA ALA A 107 -0.65 7.30 14.15
C ALA A 107 -1.50 6.17 13.55
N PHE A 108 -1.65 6.13 12.23
CA PHE A 108 -2.36 5.07 11.52
C PHE A 108 -1.66 3.72 11.64
N VAL A 109 -0.35 3.67 11.38
CA VAL A 109 0.45 2.44 11.56
C VAL A 109 0.38 1.97 13.02
N ARG A 110 0.47 2.91 13.97
CA ARG A 110 0.42 2.60 15.40
C ARG A 110 -0.93 2.07 15.84
N ALA A 111 -2.03 2.63 15.32
CA ALA A 111 -3.37 2.14 15.61
C ALA A 111 -3.57 0.67 15.19
N ARG A 112 -2.86 0.24 14.13
CA ARG A 112 -3.02 -1.11 13.56
C ARG A 112 -2.02 -2.13 14.09
N PHE A 113 -0.77 -1.74 14.30
CA PHE A 113 0.33 -2.65 14.65
C PHE A 113 0.96 -2.37 16.03
N GLY A 114 0.56 -1.28 16.69
CA GLY A 114 1.14 -0.84 17.96
C GLY A 114 2.44 -0.07 17.79
N ASP A 115 3.24 -0.06 18.87
CA ASP A 115 4.41 0.79 19.01
C ASP A 115 5.64 0.33 18.23
N GLU A 116 5.65 -0.94 17.80
CA GLU A 116 6.80 -1.56 17.16
C GLU A 116 6.40 -2.44 15.99
N VAL A 117 7.18 -2.34 14.92
CA VAL A 117 7.02 -3.13 13.69
C VAL A 117 8.37 -3.64 13.19
N ASP A 118 8.37 -4.70 12.40
CA ASP A 118 9.61 -5.23 11.81
C ASP A 118 10.16 -4.35 10.68
N ALA A 119 11.42 -4.60 10.30
CA ALA A 119 11.99 -4.00 9.10
C ALA A 119 11.34 -4.59 7.84
N PRO A 120 10.96 -3.77 6.84
CA PRO A 120 10.40 -4.28 5.59
C PRO A 120 11.37 -5.24 4.88
N PRO A 121 10.87 -6.37 4.33
CA PRO A 121 11.69 -7.26 3.52
C PRO A 121 12.28 -6.52 2.31
N PRO A 122 13.57 -6.71 1.98
CA PRO A 122 14.22 -5.96 0.90
C PRO A 122 13.94 -6.52 -0.51
N PHE A 123 12.92 -7.36 -0.67
CA PHE A 123 12.61 -8.09 -1.90
C PHE A 123 11.12 -8.06 -2.23
N PRO A 124 10.72 -8.27 -3.50
CA PRO A 124 9.33 -8.39 -3.89
C PRO A 124 8.62 -9.56 -3.19
N HIS A 125 7.44 -9.30 -2.66
CA HIS A 125 6.70 -10.27 -1.86
C HIS A 125 5.21 -9.94 -1.84
N ARG A 126 4.39 -10.91 -1.42
CA ARG A 126 2.97 -10.71 -1.15
C ARG A 126 2.67 -11.04 0.30
N ILE A 127 1.56 -10.53 0.79
CA ILE A 127 1.09 -10.81 2.14
C ILE A 127 0.02 -11.89 2.03
N GLU A 128 0.28 -13.06 2.61
CA GLU A 128 -0.70 -14.14 2.71
C GLU A 128 -1.02 -14.42 4.17
N HIS A 129 -2.28 -14.30 4.56
CA HIS A 129 -2.72 -14.47 5.96
C HIS A 129 -1.82 -13.71 6.96
N GLY A 130 -1.44 -12.47 6.62
CA GLY A 130 -0.53 -11.61 7.39
C GLY A 130 0.97 -11.92 7.26
N ALA A 131 1.34 -13.08 6.71
CA ALA A 131 2.72 -13.53 6.54
C ALA A 131 3.34 -13.03 5.23
N VAL A 132 4.66 -12.81 5.24
CA VAL A 132 5.43 -12.42 4.07
C VAL A 132 5.75 -13.67 3.24
N VAL A 133 5.29 -13.70 1.99
CA VAL A 133 5.58 -14.76 1.03
C VAL A 133 6.29 -14.18 -0.18
N ARG A 134 7.50 -14.68 -0.45
CA ARG A 134 8.32 -14.20 -1.56
C ARG A 134 7.55 -14.34 -2.88
N SER A 135 7.49 -13.26 -3.64
CA SER A 135 6.89 -13.27 -4.96
C SER A 135 8.01 -13.40 -5.96
N ASP A 136 8.07 -14.54 -6.65
CA ASP A 136 8.93 -14.67 -7.81
C ASP A 136 8.19 -13.99 -8.97
N PRO A 137 8.70 -12.90 -9.56
CA PRO A 137 8.14 -12.40 -10.81
C PRO A 137 8.30 -13.56 -11.79
N GLY A 138 7.19 -14.13 -12.24
CA GLY A 138 7.21 -15.25 -13.19
C GLY A 138 8.16 -14.96 -14.35
N VAL A 139 8.70 -16.01 -14.97
CA VAL A 139 9.61 -15.88 -16.11
C VAL A 139 9.01 -14.91 -17.12
N PRO A 140 9.78 -13.89 -17.58
CA PRO A 140 9.29 -12.95 -18.59
C PRO A 140 8.64 -13.71 -19.74
N ILE A 141 7.49 -13.23 -20.22
CA ILE A 141 6.89 -13.80 -21.42
C ILE A 141 7.96 -13.74 -22.52
N PRO A 142 8.32 -14.86 -23.15
CA PRO A 142 9.33 -14.86 -24.20
C PRO A 142 8.93 -13.83 -25.27
N THR A 143 9.87 -12.96 -25.61
CA THR A 143 9.65 -11.85 -26.56
C THR A 143 9.48 -12.30 -28.01
N THR A 144 9.63 -13.60 -28.27
CA THR A 144 9.51 -14.21 -29.58
C THR A 144 8.39 -15.23 -29.53
N ASP A 145 7.20 -14.78 -29.91
CA ASP A 145 6.19 -15.65 -30.51
C ASP A 145 6.47 -15.61 -32.02
N ASP A 146 7.44 -16.41 -32.46
CA ASP A 146 7.70 -16.61 -33.91
C ASP A 146 6.77 -17.69 -34.49
N ASP A 147 5.71 -18.06 -33.75
CA ASP A 147 4.54 -18.71 -34.32
C ASP A 147 3.76 -17.65 -35.08
N ALA A 148 4.16 -17.44 -36.34
CA ALA A 148 3.34 -16.75 -37.30
C ALA A 148 1.93 -17.38 -37.26
N ALA A 149 0.94 -16.61 -36.82
CA ALA A 149 -0.44 -17.04 -36.86
C ALA A 149 -0.81 -17.38 -38.32
N THR A 150 -0.74 -18.66 -38.69
CA THR A 150 -1.12 -19.14 -40.03
C THR A 150 -2.63 -19.15 -40.26
N GLY A 151 -3.39 -18.43 -39.44
CA GLY A 151 -4.83 -18.26 -39.58
C GLY A 151 -5.15 -17.13 -40.54
N ASP A 152 -5.78 -17.46 -41.66
CA ASP A 152 -6.38 -16.48 -42.56
C ASP A 152 -7.40 -15.62 -41.78
N SER A 153 -7.08 -14.33 -41.60
CA SER A 153 -7.87 -13.35 -40.83
C SER A 153 -9.27 -13.08 -41.41
N SER A 154 -9.63 -13.72 -42.54
CA SER A 154 -10.88 -13.46 -43.27
C SER A 154 -12.08 -14.34 -42.88
N ASP A 155 -11.94 -15.30 -41.96
CA ASP A 155 -13.02 -16.25 -41.62
C ASP A 155 -13.88 -15.83 -40.39
N ILE A 156 -14.03 -14.53 -40.11
CA ILE A 156 -15.05 -14.04 -39.16
C ILE A 156 -16.42 -14.08 -39.83
N ARG A 157 -17.04 -15.26 -39.86
CA ARG A 157 -18.43 -15.42 -40.31
C ARG A 157 -19.35 -14.81 -39.27
N SER A 158 -19.86 -13.62 -39.57
CA SER A 158 -20.96 -13.03 -38.83
C SER A 158 -22.20 -13.91 -39.00
N ILE A 159 -22.71 -14.46 -37.89
CA ILE A 159 -23.92 -15.28 -37.90
C ILE A 159 -25.11 -14.36 -38.20
N PRO A 160 -25.94 -14.62 -39.24
CA PRO A 160 -27.10 -13.80 -39.52
C PRO A 160 -28.08 -13.86 -38.34
N ARG A 161 -28.47 -12.70 -37.81
CA ARG A 161 -29.58 -12.63 -36.86
C ARG A 161 -30.89 -12.82 -37.63
N MET A 162 -31.65 -13.84 -37.26
CA MET A 162 -33.03 -14.05 -37.70
C MET A 162 -33.99 -13.42 -36.69
#